data_AF-A0A5C7S1W1-F1
#
_entry.id   AF-A0A5C7S1W1-F1
#
_cell.length_a   1.000
_cell.length_b   1.000
_cell.length_c   1.000
_cell.angle_alpha   90.00
_cell.angle_beta   90.00
_cell.angle_gamma   90.00
#
_symmetry.space_group_name_H-M   'P 1'
#
loop_
_entity.id
_entity.type
_entity.pdbx_description
1 polymer ?
#
loop_
_entity_poly.entity_id
_entity_poly.type
_entity_poly.pdbx_seq_one_letter_code
_entity_poly.pdbx_strand_id
1 'polypeptide(L)' 'MFASLRYTGRTAADPLGVMSLPETTVAAGAAVETSGRWGDYYQMTVDPVDDCTFWFVGMYRPAGSWQTRIQDFKFPGC' A
#
# COMPACT_ATOMS: atom_id res chain seq x y z
N MET A 1 -17.38 -0.60 -4.83
CA MET A 1 -15.95 -0.96 -4.74
C MET A 1 -15.62 -1.33 -3.30
N PHE A 2 -14.68 -2.24 -3.04
CA PHE A 2 -14.15 -2.51 -1.69
C PHE A 2 -12.78 -1.86 -1.54
N ALA A 3 -12.72 -0.70 -0.87
CA ALA A 3 -11.50 0.07 -0.70
C ALA A 3 -10.47 -0.73 0.11
N SER A 4 -9.39 -1.16 -0.55
CA SER A 4 -8.34 -2.04 -0.03
C SER A 4 -6.97 -1.45 -0.32
N LEU A 5 -5.96 -1.88 0.43
CA LEU A 5 -4.59 -1.40 0.33
C LEU A 5 -3.67 -2.57 -0.02
N ARG A 6 -2.85 -2.38 -1.05
CA ARG A 6 -1.87 -3.36 -1.55
C ARG A 6 -0.61 -2.64 -2.01
N TYR A 7 0.51 -3.35 -2.04
CA TYR A 7 1.74 -2.88 -2.68
C TYR A 7 2.34 -3.96 -3.56
N THR A 8 3.07 -3.53 -4.57
CA THR A 8 4.01 -4.33 -5.38
C THR A 8 5.22 -3.43 -5.64
N GLY A 9 6.25 -3.96 -6.28
CA GLY A 9 7.45 -3.17 -6.56
C GLY A 9 8.34 -3.80 -7.59
N ARG A 10 9.40 -3.05 -7.88
CA ARG A 10 10.48 -3.46 -8.76
C ARG A 10 11.82 -3.23 -8.08
N THR A 11 12.78 -4.08 -8.42
CA THR A 11 14.20 -3.91 -8.10
C THR A 11 14.92 -3.17 -9.23
N ALA A 12 16.16 -2.75 -8.98
CA ALA A 12 17.01 -2.15 -10.00
C ALA A 12 17.35 -3.09 -11.17
N ALA A 13 17.27 -4.41 -10.94
CA ALA A 13 17.54 -5.43 -11.96
C ALA A 13 16.32 -5.69 -12.87
N ASP A 14 15.13 -5.19 -12.52
CA ASP A 14 13.93 -5.45 -13.31
C ASP A 14 13.94 -4.69 -14.64
N PRO A 15 13.49 -5.32 -15.75
CA PRO A 15 13.27 -4.64 -17.02
C PRO A 15 12.35 -3.43 -16.88
N LEU A 16 12.49 -2.48 -17.81
CA LEU A 16 11.63 -1.30 -17.83
C LEU A 16 10.15 -1.69 -17.99
N GLY A 17 9.30 -1.08 -17.16
CA GLY A 17 7.86 -1.34 -17.14
C GLY A 17 7.44 -2.61 -16.38
N VAL A 18 8.37 -3.33 -15.75
CA VAL A 18 8.08 -4.57 -15.00
C VAL A 18 8.18 -4.33 -13.49
N MET A 19 7.16 -4.79 -12.75
CA MET A 19 7.16 -4.95 -11.29
C MET A 19 7.18 -6.44 -10.99
N SER A 20 8.34 -6.98 -10.60
CA SER A 20 8.52 -8.42 -10.41
C SER A 20 8.14 -8.91 -9.01
N LEU A 21 8.02 -8.02 -8.02
CA LEU A 21 7.64 -8.40 -6.67
C LEU A 21 6.14 -8.72 -6.59
N PRO A 22 5.75 -9.76 -5.83
CA PRO A 22 4.36 -10.14 -5.71
C PRO A 22 3.53 -9.01 -5.09
N GLU A 23 2.30 -8.86 -5.57
CA GLU A 23 1.36 -7.97 -4.91
C GLU A 23 1.03 -8.50 -3.51
N THR A 24 1.26 -7.68 -2.49
CA THR A 24 1.01 -8.00 -1.09
C THR A 24 -0.15 -7.18 -0.57
N THR A 25 -1.10 -7.83 0.11
CA THR A 25 -2.24 -7.14 0.72
C THR A 25 -1.85 -6.58 2.08
N VAL A 26 -1.97 -5.26 2.23
CA VAL A 26 -1.75 -4.54 3.49
C VAL A 26 -3.01 -4.53 4.34
N ALA A 27 -4.15 -4.25 3.69
CA ALA A 27 -5.46 -4.32 4.33
C ALA A 27 -6.55 -4.58 3.29
N ALA A 28 -7.36 -5.62 3.53
CA ALA A 28 -8.52 -5.91 2.70
C ALA A 28 -9.72 -5.09 3.19
N GLY A 29 -10.36 -4.35 2.29
CA GLY A 29 -11.68 -3.79 2.55
C GLY A 29 -12.74 -4.89 2.50
N ALA A 30 -13.72 -4.83 3.40
CA ALA A 30 -14.83 -5.78 3.46
C ALA A 30 -16.22 -5.11 3.44
N ALA A 31 -16.28 -3.78 3.30
CA ALA A 31 -17.52 -3.05 3.05
C ALA A 31 -17.46 -2.22 1.78
N VAL A 32 -18.62 -2.09 1.13
CA VAL A 32 -18.78 -1.31 -0.10
C VAL A 32 -18.61 0.17 0.19
N GLU A 33 -17.78 0.81 -0.64
CA GLU A 33 -17.69 2.26 -0.71
C GLU A 33 -18.91 2.84 -1.42
N THR A 34 -19.69 3.66 -0.70
CA THR A 34 -20.96 4.26 -1.16
C THR A 34 -20.95 5.78 -1.23
N SER A 35 -19.93 6.46 -0.70
CA SER A 35 -19.92 7.94 -0.63
C SER A 35 -19.61 8.61 -1.96
N GLY A 36 -19.15 7.86 -2.97
CA GLY A 36 -18.74 8.38 -4.27
C GLY A 36 -17.37 9.06 -4.28
N ARG A 37 -16.71 9.22 -3.12
CA ARG A 37 -15.38 9.82 -2.98
C ARG A 37 -14.56 9.08 -1.93
N TRP A 38 -13.41 8.54 -2.31
CA TRP A 38 -12.49 7.83 -1.42
C TRP A 38 -11.06 7.98 -1.95
N GLY A 39 -10.07 7.69 -1.11
CA GLY A 39 -8.66 7.80 -1.49
C GLY A 39 -8.15 9.25 -1.49
N ASP A 40 -8.44 10.04 -0.47
CA ASP A 40 -7.77 11.34 -0.24
C ASP A 40 -6.54 11.23 0.68
N TYR A 41 -6.43 10.15 1.44
CA TYR A 41 -5.41 9.92 2.46
C TYR A 41 -4.59 8.68 2.09
N TYR A 42 -3.46 8.91 1.43
CA TYR A 42 -2.42 7.93 1.16
C TYR A 42 -1.05 8.61 1.10
N GLN A 43 -0.03 7.91 1.55
CA GLN A 43 1.35 8.32 1.38
C GLN A 43 2.25 7.09 1.48
N MET A 44 3.33 7.08 0.72
CA MET A 44 4.44 6.15 0.88
C MET A 44 5.73 6.96 0.96
N THR A 45 6.61 6.61 1.89
CA THR A 45 7.91 7.25 2.06
C THR A 45 8.96 6.21 2.46
N VAL A 46 10.22 6.50 2.18
CA VAL A 46 11.35 5.66 2.58
C VAL A 46 11.92 6.22 3.88
N ASP A 47 12.25 5.35 4.82
CA ASP A 47 12.91 5.72 6.07
C ASP A 47 14.34 6.20 5.77
N PRO A 48 14.69 7.46 6.10
CA PRO A 48 16.00 8.02 5.81
C PRO A 48 17.12 7.45 6.69
N VAL A 49 16.81 6.64 7.71
CA VAL A 49 17.82 6.01 8.57
C VAL A 49 18.47 4.83 7.85
N ASP A 50 17.73 4.09 7.02
CA ASP A 50 18.24 2.89 6.35
C ASP A 50 18.06 2.87 4.82
N ASP A 51 17.40 3.88 4.24
CA ASP A 51 17.08 3.97 2.80
C ASP A 51 16.37 2.73 2.23
N CYS A 52 15.74 1.92 3.11
CA CYS A 52 15.27 0.58 2.80
C CYS A 52 13.87 0.26 3.32
N THR A 53 13.49 0.80 4.48
CA THR A 53 12.15 0.61 5.04
C THR A 53 11.16 1.53 4.33
N PHE A 54 10.13 0.97 3.72
CA PHE A 54 9.01 1.73 3.21
C PHE A 54 7.96 1.89 4.29
N TRP A 55 7.59 3.12 4.62
CA TRP A 55 6.42 3.42 5.43
C TRP A 55 5.24 3.74 4.50
N PHE A 56 4.16 2.98 4.63
CA PHE A 56 2.94 3.18 3.86
C PHE A 56 1.76 3.49 4.79
N VAL A 57 1.03 4.55 4.46
CA VAL A 57 -0.24 4.91 5.10
C VAL A 57 -1.33 5.02 4.04
N GLY A 58 -2.52 4.53 4.36
CA GLY A 58 -3.66 4.62 3.45
C GLY A 58 -4.99 4.42 4.16
N MET A 59 -6.06 4.92 3.55
CA MET A 59 -7.42 4.60 3.97
C MET A 59 -7.92 3.29 3.35
N TYR A 60 -8.68 2.51 4.11
CA TYR A 60 -9.37 1.32 3.64
C TYR A 60 -10.75 1.21 4.32
N ARG A 61 -11.61 0.32 3.83
CA ARG A 61 -12.98 0.17 4.36
C ARG A 61 -13.24 -1.24 4.88
N PRO A 62 -12.85 -1.55 6.14
CA PRO A 62 -13.05 -2.87 6.72
C PRO A 62 -14.53 -3.16 6.99
N ALA A 63 -15.30 -2.15 7.36
CA ALA A 63 -16.71 -2.24 7.70
C ALA A 63 -17.39 -0.88 7.48
N GLY A 64 -18.33 -0.48 8.36
CA GLY A 64 -19.14 0.74 8.27
C GLY A 64 -18.42 1.96 7.68
N SER A 65 -17.56 2.62 8.45
CA SER A 65 -16.76 3.77 8.00
C SER A 65 -15.36 3.35 7.50
N TRP A 66 -14.66 4.28 6.85
CA TRP A 66 -13.24 4.11 6.53
C TRP A 66 -12.38 4.09 7.80
N GLN A 67 -11.22 3.45 7.70
CA GLN A 67 -10.15 3.46 8.69
C GLN A 67 -8.81 3.71 8.00
N THR A 68 -7.81 4.13 8.77
CA THR A 68 -6.44 4.30 8.30
C THR A 68 -5.58 3.13 8.73
N ARG A 69 -4.79 2.59 7.81
CA ARG A 69 -3.76 1.58 8.09
C ARG A 69 -2.39 2.21 7.87
N ILE A 70 -1.47 1.91 8.79
CA ILE A 70 -0.04 2.20 8.66
C ILE A 70 0.68 0.85 8.67
N GLN A 71 1.63 0.67 7.74
CA GLN A 71 2.39 -0.56 7.60
C GLN A 71 3.78 -0.23 7.07
N ASP A 72 4.81 -0.78 7.71
CA ASP A 72 6.15 -0.83 7.15
C ASP A 72 6.36 -2.11 6.34
N PHE A 73 7.25 -2.06 5.36
CA PHE A 73 7.76 -3.25 4.67
C PHE A 73 9.15 -2.99 4.06
N LYS A 74 9.86 -4.08 3.76
CA LYS A 74 11.15 -4.07 3.03
C LYS A 74 11.07 -5.00 1.84
N PHE A 75 11.87 -4.72 0.81
CA PHE A 75 12.09 -5.66 -0.29
C PHE A 75 13.26 -6.59 0.01
N PRO A 76 13.29 -7.80 -0.58
CA PRO A 76 14.45 -8.68 -0.49
C PRO A 76 15.71 -7.99 -1.01
N GLY A 77 16.79 -7.98 -0.22
CA GLY A 77 18.06 -7.34 -0.60
C GLY A 77 18.23 -5.92 -0.05
N CYS A 78 17.20 -5.41 0.63
CA CYS A 78 17.39 -4.71 1.90
C CYS A 78 17.55 -5.75 3.04
#